data_AF-A0A7W9FXZ7-F1
#
_entry.id   AF-A0A7W9FXZ7-F1
#
_cell.length_a   1.000
_cell.length_b   1.000
_cell.length_c   1.000
_cell.angle_alpha   90.00
_cell.angle_beta   90.00
_cell.angle_gamma   90.00
#
_symmetry.space_group_name_H-M   'P 1'
#
loop_
_entity.id
_entity.type
_entity.pdbx_description
1 polymer ?
#
loop_
_entity_poly.entity_id
_entity_poly.type
_entity_poly.pdbx_seq_one_letter_code
_entity_poly.pdbx_strand_id
1 'polypeptide(L)'
;MPLLDSVPAKEGERDAARRAAAGVRGNPLSGRLGLDSAVQARRLGLRLPADMSFESWRKIGDQLSVIADSSAWWLGDWLVYGAEYFPDRYRIALAKTSLSYKTLRNYAWVARKFPMSRRRDTLSLQHHAEVAALPEDEQEIWLTRAETEGWPQSKLRKEIQASRARNEDSGQPRVTISVEVSSAQEQRWTAAARSAAVPLPEWIACTLDEAAVRTFSGC
;
A
#
# COMPACT_ATOMS: atom_id res chain seq x y z
N MET A 1 18.17 77.19 -16.12
CA MET A 1 18.49 77.77 -14.79
C MET A 1 17.37 78.74 -14.43
N PRO A 2 16.84 78.81 -13.19
CA PRO A 2 16.92 77.94 -11.99
C PRO A 2 15.56 77.22 -11.70
N LEU A 3 15.53 76.06 -11.02
CA LEU A 3 15.32 75.83 -9.56
C LEU A 3 14.02 76.43 -8.99
N LEU A 4 13.00 75.58 -8.72
CA LEU A 4 12.66 74.91 -7.43
C LEU A 4 11.84 75.82 -6.49
N ASP A 5 10.60 75.42 -6.17
CA ASP A 5 10.30 75.00 -4.80
C ASP A 5 9.00 74.19 -4.67
N SER A 6 9.11 73.17 -3.83
CA SER A 6 8.11 72.16 -3.48
C SER A 6 7.31 72.59 -2.24
N VAL A 7 6.03 72.17 -2.16
CA VAL A 7 5.34 71.97 -0.87
C VAL A 7 4.60 70.62 -0.90
N PRO A 8 4.68 69.78 0.16
CA PRO A 8 4.29 68.38 0.14
C PRO A 8 2.94 68.10 0.82
N ALA A 9 2.20 67.07 0.36
CA ALA A 9 1.11 66.38 1.07
C ALA A 9 0.72 65.13 0.24
N LYS A 10 0.52 63.90 0.73
CA LYS A 10 0.24 63.35 2.05
C LYS A 10 0.78 61.90 2.14
N GLU A 11 1.64 61.61 3.12
CA GLU A 11 2.08 60.25 3.49
C GLU A 11 1.09 59.52 4.43
N GLY A 12 -0.01 60.15 4.85
CA GLY A 12 -0.92 59.61 5.87
C GLY A 12 -1.91 58.53 5.40
N GLU A 13 -2.08 58.31 4.09
CA GLU A 13 -3.19 57.48 3.58
C GLU A 13 -2.74 56.10 3.07
N ARG A 14 -1.43 55.90 2.93
CA ARG A 14 -0.83 54.60 2.55
C ARG A 14 -0.61 53.65 3.73
N ASP A 15 -0.57 54.19 4.96
CA ASP A 15 -0.28 53.40 6.16
C ASP A 15 -1.54 52.75 6.77
N ALA A 16 -2.73 53.29 6.49
CA ALA A 16 -4.01 52.69 6.87
C ALA A 16 -4.33 51.43 6.04
N ALA A 17 -4.01 51.43 4.74
CA ALA A 17 -4.19 50.26 3.87
C ALA A 17 -3.19 49.11 4.18
N ARG A 18 -2.07 49.42 4.85
CA ARG A 18 -1.07 48.42 5.26
C ARG A 18 -1.41 47.74 6.59
N ARG A 19 -2.19 48.40 7.46
CA ARG A 19 -2.61 47.86 8.78
C ARG A 19 -3.89 47.02 8.76
N ALA A 20 -4.68 47.04 7.68
CA ALA A 20 -5.86 46.19 7.51
C ALA A 20 -5.58 44.80 6.90
N ALA A 21 -4.32 44.50 6.52
CA ALA A 21 -3.92 43.21 5.94
C ALA A 21 -3.32 42.22 6.95
N ALA A 22 -3.40 42.53 8.26
CA ALA A 22 -2.93 41.72 9.38
C ALA A 22 -4.06 40.90 10.04
N GLY A 23 -5.11 40.57 9.30
CA GLY A 23 -6.13 39.60 9.69
C GLY A 23 -5.71 38.20 9.26
N VAL A 24 -5.19 37.43 10.22
CA VAL A 24 -5.01 35.96 10.26
C VAL A 24 -5.33 35.25 8.94
N ARG A 25 -4.37 35.26 8.00
CA ARG A 25 -4.34 34.27 6.93
C ARG A 25 -3.99 32.96 7.58
N GLY A 26 -4.95 32.04 7.64
CA GLY A 26 -4.68 30.65 8.00
C GLY A 26 -3.47 30.15 7.21
N ASN A 27 -2.47 29.66 7.93
CA ASN A 27 -1.23 29.17 7.35
C ASN A 27 -1.52 28.00 6.39
N PRO A 28 -1.22 28.10 5.08
CA PRO A 28 -1.50 27.03 4.11
C PRO A 28 -0.57 25.80 4.26
N LEU A 29 0.12 25.66 5.40
CA LEU A 29 1.12 24.62 5.67
C LEU A 29 0.60 23.42 6.47
N SER A 30 -0.70 23.23 6.62
CA SER A 30 -1.28 22.05 7.30
C SER A 30 -0.90 20.68 6.68
N GLY A 31 -0.07 20.63 5.64
CA GLY A 31 0.40 19.39 5.00
C GLY A 31 1.92 19.29 4.76
N ARG A 32 2.77 20.21 5.27
CA ARG A 32 4.24 20.05 5.15
C ARG A 32 4.79 19.29 6.35
N LEU A 33 5.40 18.14 6.08
CA LEU A 33 6.20 17.41 7.06
C LEU A 33 7.51 18.15 7.28
N GLY A 34 7.58 18.84 8.42
CA GLY A 34 8.75 19.53 8.91
C GLY A 34 8.70 19.55 10.43
N LEU A 35 9.86 19.42 11.05
CA LEU A 35 9.98 19.61 12.50
C LEU A 35 9.78 21.10 12.83
N ASP A 36 9.22 21.37 14.01
CA ASP A 36 9.08 22.74 14.49
C ASP A 36 10.42 23.50 14.40
N SER A 37 10.40 24.75 13.91
CA SER A 37 11.58 25.58 13.72
C SER A 37 12.38 25.83 15.00
N ALA A 38 11.76 25.69 16.17
CA ALA A 38 12.44 25.78 17.46
C ALA A 38 13.37 24.58 17.75
N VAL A 39 13.27 23.51 16.96
CA VAL A 39 14.00 22.26 17.13
C VAL A 39 15.18 22.18 16.16
N GLN A 40 16.38 21.89 16.70
CA GLN A 40 17.56 21.67 15.86
C GLN A 40 17.76 20.18 15.62
N ALA A 41 17.15 19.66 14.56
CA ALA A 41 17.38 18.31 14.08
C ALA A 41 18.71 18.19 13.34
N ARG A 42 19.56 17.25 13.75
CA ARG A 42 20.81 16.88 13.08
C ARG A 42 20.79 15.39 12.76
N ARG A 43 21.65 14.95 11.85
CA ARG A 43 21.77 13.53 11.46
C ARG A 43 21.92 12.58 12.66
N LEU A 44 22.60 13.01 13.72
CA LEU A 44 22.95 12.17 14.88
C LEU A 44 22.17 12.52 16.15
N GLY A 45 21.20 13.44 16.09
CA GLY A 45 20.44 13.79 17.29
C GLY A 45 19.50 14.98 17.14
N LEU A 46 18.59 15.09 18.09
CA LEU A 46 17.58 16.14 18.19
C LEU A 46 17.91 17.02 19.41
N ARG A 47 18.15 18.31 19.20
CA ARG A 47 18.31 19.26 20.31
C ARG A 47 17.01 20.01 20.54
N LEU A 48 16.51 19.90 21.77
CA LEU A 48 15.28 20.54 22.23
C LEU A 48 15.63 21.69 23.20
N PRO A 49 14.89 22.81 23.18
CA PRO A 49 14.95 23.85 24.21
C PRO A 49 14.76 23.29 25.63
N ALA A 50 15.43 23.90 26.62
CA ALA A 50 15.42 23.44 28.00
C ALA A 50 14.08 23.65 28.72
N ASP A 51 13.30 24.64 28.31
CA ASP A 51 12.03 25.09 28.88
C ASP A 51 10.82 24.70 28.00
N MET A 52 10.98 23.65 27.19
CA MET A 52 9.93 23.15 26.30
C MET A 52 8.71 22.64 27.09
N SER A 53 7.52 23.16 26.74
CA SER A 53 6.26 22.62 27.24
C SER A 53 6.02 21.16 26.81
N PHE A 54 5.30 20.40 27.64
CA PHE A 54 4.91 19.02 27.33
C PHE A 54 4.12 18.91 26.02
N GLU A 55 3.21 19.84 25.75
CA GLU A 55 2.42 19.84 24.52
C GLU A 55 3.27 20.01 23.27
N SER A 56 4.25 20.93 23.31
CA SER A 56 5.20 21.12 22.21
C SER A 56 6.08 19.89 22.02
N TRP A 57 6.56 19.30 23.11
CA TRP A 57 7.34 18.06 23.08
C TRP A 57 6.56 16.90 22.45
N ARG A 58 5.29 16.71 22.85
CA ARG A 58 4.40 15.68 22.28
C ARG A 58 4.21 15.88 20.78
N LYS A 59 3.92 17.12 20.35
CA LYS A 59 3.74 17.46 18.94
C LYS A 59 4.97 17.13 18.09
N ILE A 60 6.18 17.35 18.62
CA ILE A 60 7.42 16.96 17.95
C ILE A 60 7.51 15.44 17.83
N GLY A 61 7.13 14.71 18.89
CA GLY A 61 7.00 13.24 18.85
C GLY A 61 6.08 12.77 17.72
N ASP A 62 4.90 13.36 17.61
CA ASP A 62 3.93 13.05 16.55
C ASP A 62 4.54 13.31 15.15
N GLN A 63 5.21 14.45 14.97
CA GLN A 63 5.90 14.77 13.71
C GLN A 63 7.01 13.77 13.37
N LEU A 64 7.82 13.36 14.36
CA LEU A 64 8.87 12.36 14.17
C LEU A 64 8.29 11.01 13.76
N SER A 65 7.19 10.59 14.37
CA SER A 65 6.51 9.34 14.01
C SER A 65 6.06 9.39 12.56
N VAL A 66 5.36 10.46 12.15
CA VAL A 66 4.86 10.58 10.76
C VAL A 66 6.03 10.59 9.77
N ILE A 67 7.13 11.30 10.06
CA ILE A 67 8.32 11.32 9.20
C ILE A 67 8.92 9.91 9.10
N ALA A 68 9.09 9.21 10.23
CA ALA A 68 9.66 7.87 10.25
C ALA A 68 8.80 6.88 9.45
N ASP A 69 7.50 6.87 9.69
CA ASP A 69 6.54 5.96 9.04
C ASP A 69 6.38 6.26 7.54
N SER A 70 6.42 7.53 7.16
CA SER A 70 6.30 7.96 5.76
C SER A 70 7.58 7.78 4.95
N SER A 71 8.75 7.76 5.60
CA SER A 71 10.05 7.71 4.90
C SER A 71 10.21 6.51 3.97
N ALA A 72 9.66 5.35 4.36
CA ALA A 72 9.68 4.15 3.54
C ALA A 72 8.86 4.32 2.26
N TRP A 73 7.69 4.96 2.34
CA TRP A 73 6.87 5.30 1.18
C TRP A 73 7.60 6.25 0.24
N TRP A 74 8.22 7.31 0.76
CA TRP A 74 8.95 8.28 -0.06
C TRP A 74 10.14 7.66 -0.77
N LEU A 75 10.90 6.79 -0.09
CA LEU A 75 11.99 6.06 -0.72
C LEU A 75 11.48 5.13 -1.83
N GLY A 76 10.34 4.48 -1.61
CA GLY A 76 9.68 3.68 -2.63
C GLY A 76 9.25 4.51 -3.84
N ASP A 77 8.55 5.62 -3.61
CA ASP A 77 8.07 6.53 -4.66
C ASP A 77 9.21 7.15 -5.45
N TRP A 78 10.27 7.60 -4.76
CA TRP A 78 11.48 8.12 -5.38
C TRP A 78 12.15 7.10 -6.31
N LEU A 79 12.22 5.83 -5.90
CA LEU A 79 12.77 4.74 -6.70
C LEU A 79 11.86 4.32 -7.87
N VAL A 80 10.54 4.40 -7.69
CA VAL A 80 9.55 4.15 -8.75
C VAL A 80 9.64 5.23 -9.81
N TYR A 81 9.63 6.51 -9.41
CA TYR A 81 9.82 7.64 -10.31
C TYR A 81 11.14 7.54 -11.07
N GLY A 82 12.24 7.26 -10.37
CA GLY A 82 13.55 7.17 -11.01
C GLY A 82 13.68 6.00 -11.99
N ALA A 83 12.77 5.03 -12.03
CA ALA A 83 12.85 3.89 -12.93
C ALA A 83 12.76 4.27 -14.40
N GLU A 84 12.05 5.35 -14.73
CA GLU A 84 11.86 5.85 -16.09
C GLU A 84 13.00 6.76 -16.55
N TYR A 85 13.54 7.59 -15.63
CA TYR A 85 14.48 8.66 -15.97
C TYR A 85 15.95 8.36 -15.61
N PHE A 86 16.19 7.43 -14.69
CA PHE A 86 17.52 7.20 -14.10
C PHE A 86 17.85 5.70 -14.00
N PRO A 87 18.52 5.12 -15.02
CA PRO A 87 18.94 3.71 -15.02
C PRO A 87 19.77 3.33 -13.77
N ASP A 88 20.62 4.26 -13.31
CA ASP A 88 21.54 4.11 -12.18
C ASP A 88 20.90 4.32 -10.78
N ARG A 89 19.57 4.49 -10.68
CA ARG A 89 18.90 4.90 -9.43
C ARG A 89 19.23 4.05 -8.21
N TYR A 90 19.39 2.73 -8.37
CA TYR A 90 19.70 1.85 -7.25
C TYR A 90 21.13 2.03 -6.75
N ARG A 91 22.09 2.28 -7.66
CA ARG A 91 23.47 2.61 -7.28
C ARG A 91 23.50 3.91 -6.47
N ILE A 92 22.76 4.91 -6.90
CA ILE A 92 22.63 6.21 -6.20
C ILE A 92 21.95 6.01 -4.84
N ALA A 93 20.84 5.27 -4.78
CA ALA A 93 20.11 5.00 -3.55
C ALA A 93 20.95 4.24 -2.52
N LEU A 94 21.73 3.24 -2.95
CA LEU A 94 22.67 2.51 -2.08
C LEU A 94 23.80 3.40 -1.55
N ALA A 95 24.28 4.36 -2.36
CA ALA A 95 25.31 5.30 -1.91
C ALA A 95 24.76 6.39 -0.97
N LYS A 96 23.46 6.71 -1.07
CA LYS A 96 22.80 7.79 -0.30
C LYS A 96 22.14 7.29 0.98
N THR A 97 21.78 6.02 1.05
CA THR A 97 21.07 5.41 2.18
C THR A 97 21.92 4.33 2.84
N SER A 98 21.67 4.07 4.12
CA SER A 98 22.26 2.91 4.81
C SER A 98 21.41 1.64 4.65
N LEU A 99 20.54 1.58 3.64
CA LEU A 99 19.60 0.49 3.42
C LEU A 99 20.16 -0.52 2.42
N SER A 100 19.80 -1.79 2.63
CA SER A 100 20.16 -2.86 1.69
C SER A 100 19.40 -2.73 0.37
N TYR A 101 19.98 -3.27 -0.70
CA TYR A 101 19.29 -3.35 -2.00
C TYR A 101 17.95 -4.08 -1.90
N LYS A 102 17.89 -5.16 -1.10
CA LYS A 102 16.66 -5.94 -0.86
C LYS A 102 15.55 -5.06 -0.26
N THR A 103 15.89 -4.24 0.73
CA THR A 103 14.95 -3.32 1.38
C THR A 103 14.44 -2.27 0.40
N LEU A 104 15.35 -1.62 -0.35
CA LEU A 104 15.00 -0.60 -1.34
C LEU A 104 14.13 -1.17 -2.46
N ARG A 105 14.46 -2.36 -2.96
CA ARG A 105 13.64 -3.07 -3.96
C ARG A 105 12.25 -3.40 -3.42
N ASN A 106 12.16 -3.83 -2.15
CA ASN A 106 10.87 -4.10 -1.51
C ASN A 106 10.02 -2.82 -1.41
N TYR A 107 10.58 -1.71 -0.95
CA TYR A 107 9.85 -0.43 -0.86
C TYR A 107 9.34 0.02 -2.22
N ALA A 108 10.18 -0.03 -3.27
CA ALA A 108 9.77 0.32 -4.63
C ALA A 108 8.68 -0.62 -5.19
N TRP A 109 8.73 -1.91 -4.84
CA TRP A 109 7.70 -2.87 -5.24
C TRP A 109 6.35 -2.57 -4.58
N VAL A 110 6.34 -2.34 -3.27
CA VAL A 110 5.11 -1.99 -2.52
C VAL A 110 4.55 -0.65 -2.98
N ALA A 111 5.39 0.38 -3.13
CA ALA A 111 4.98 1.70 -3.63
C ALA A 111 4.32 1.63 -5.01
N ARG A 112 4.79 0.75 -5.89
CA ARG A 112 4.20 0.51 -7.21
C ARG A 112 2.87 -0.24 -7.14
N LYS A 113 2.75 -1.20 -6.22
CA LYS A 113 1.53 -1.99 -6.02
C LYS A 113 0.40 -1.18 -5.40
N PHE A 114 0.72 -0.23 -4.53
CA PHE A 114 -0.24 0.62 -3.84
C PHE A 114 -0.09 2.08 -4.29
N PRO A 115 -0.85 2.52 -5.32
CA PRO A 115 -0.91 3.93 -5.67
C PRO A 115 -1.44 4.74 -4.47
N MET A 116 -1.18 6.06 -4.45
CA MET A 116 -1.54 6.91 -3.29
C MET A 116 -3.01 6.79 -2.86
N SER A 117 -3.94 6.58 -3.79
CA SER A 117 -5.37 6.39 -3.49
C SER A 117 -5.72 5.09 -2.74
N ARG A 118 -4.83 4.09 -2.75
CA ARG A 118 -5.00 2.81 -2.05
C ARG A 118 -4.16 2.70 -0.78
N ARG A 119 -3.41 3.74 -0.41
CA ARG A 119 -2.62 3.77 0.82
C ARG A 119 -3.51 4.22 1.96
N ARG A 120 -3.41 3.51 3.09
CA ARG A 120 -4.13 3.87 4.33
C ARG A 120 -3.17 4.58 5.27
N ASP A 121 -3.53 5.77 5.71
CA ASP A 121 -2.71 6.62 6.58
C ASP A 121 -2.50 6.03 7.98
N THR A 122 -3.43 5.19 8.43
CA THR A 122 -3.35 4.41 9.67
C THR A 122 -2.40 3.21 9.58
N LEU A 123 -1.97 2.80 8.38
CA LEU A 123 -1.16 1.59 8.16
C LEU A 123 0.18 1.92 7.52
N SER A 124 1.26 1.41 8.14
CA SER A 124 2.61 1.57 7.59
C SER A 124 2.82 0.82 6.27
N LEU A 125 3.88 1.16 5.53
CA LEU A 125 4.29 0.45 4.31
C LEU A 125 4.45 -1.05 4.55
N GLN A 126 4.89 -1.44 5.74
CA GLN A 126 5.11 -2.83 6.13
C GLN A 126 3.81 -3.64 6.21
N HIS A 127 2.68 -3.03 6.61
CA HIS A 127 1.37 -3.70 6.55
C HIS A 127 1.01 -3.99 5.09
N HIS A 128 1.19 -3.01 4.21
CA HIS A 128 0.96 -3.15 2.78
C HIS A 128 1.90 -4.21 2.16
N ALA A 129 3.14 -4.32 2.65
CA ALA A 129 4.10 -5.33 2.20
C ALA A 129 3.63 -6.76 2.48
N GLU A 130 2.92 -7.02 3.59
CA GLU A 130 2.40 -8.37 3.91
C GLU A 130 1.36 -8.85 2.89
N VAL A 131 0.57 -7.92 2.36
CA VAL A 131 -0.53 -8.23 1.44
C VAL A 131 -0.15 -7.99 -0.03
N ALA A 132 0.97 -7.35 -0.33
CA ALA A 132 1.36 -6.94 -1.68
C ALA A 132 1.44 -8.07 -2.73
N ALA A 133 1.61 -9.31 -2.28
CA ALA A 133 1.64 -10.50 -3.14
C ALA A 133 0.25 -11.16 -3.34
N LEU A 134 -0.77 -10.74 -2.60
CA LEU A 134 -2.13 -11.25 -2.71
C LEU A 134 -2.87 -10.62 -3.92
N PRO A 135 -3.96 -11.25 -4.38
CA PRO A 135 -4.96 -10.61 -5.22
C PRO A 135 -5.49 -9.29 -4.61
N GLU A 136 -5.94 -8.36 -5.47
CA GLU A 136 -6.34 -7.01 -5.05
C GLU A 136 -7.55 -6.99 -4.10
N ASP A 137 -8.52 -7.87 -4.33
CA ASP A 137 -9.67 -8.10 -3.48
C ASP A 137 -9.27 -8.61 -2.09
N GLU A 138 -8.34 -9.59 -2.03
CA GLU A 138 -7.79 -10.07 -0.77
C GLU A 138 -7.00 -8.98 -0.02
N GLN A 139 -6.20 -8.18 -0.74
CA GLN A 139 -5.48 -7.04 -0.14
C GLN A 139 -6.46 -6.11 0.59
N GLU A 140 -7.57 -5.77 -0.04
CA GLU A 140 -8.56 -4.85 0.51
C GLU A 140 -9.22 -5.40 1.78
N ILE A 141 -9.57 -6.69 1.78
CA ILE A 141 -10.14 -7.37 2.95
C ILE A 141 -9.15 -7.32 4.13
N TRP A 142 -7.89 -7.69 3.88
CA TRP A 142 -6.88 -7.78 4.93
C TRP A 142 -6.48 -6.41 5.48
N LEU A 143 -6.35 -5.40 4.62
CA LEU A 143 -6.05 -4.03 5.05
C LEU A 143 -7.22 -3.42 5.84
N THR A 144 -8.46 -3.66 5.42
CA THR A 144 -9.66 -3.23 6.17
C THR A 144 -9.71 -3.81 7.55
N ARG A 145 -9.41 -5.10 7.67
CA ARG A 145 -9.38 -5.77 8.97
C ARG A 145 -8.25 -5.24 9.86
N ALA A 146 -7.06 -5.07 9.30
CA ALA A 146 -5.91 -4.55 10.04
C ALA A 146 -6.16 -3.13 10.57
N GLU A 147 -6.76 -2.25 9.75
CA GLU A 147 -7.11 -0.89 10.15
C GLU A 147 -8.22 -0.87 11.21
N THR A 148 -9.32 -1.59 10.97
CA THR A 148 -10.49 -1.61 11.88
C THR A 148 -10.13 -2.17 13.25
N GLU A 149 -9.31 -3.23 13.29
CA GLU A 149 -8.93 -3.89 14.54
C GLU A 149 -7.61 -3.37 15.12
N GLY A 150 -6.96 -2.37 14.49
CA GLY A 150 -5.69 -1.79 14.95
C GLY A 150 -4.55 -2.82 15.05
N TRP A 151 -4.47 -3.73 14.09
CA TRP A 151 -3.50 -4.83 14.15
C TRP A 151 -2.06 -4.35 13.91
N PRO A 152 -1.08 -4.84 14.69
CA PRO A 152 0.31 -4.73 14.29
C PRO A 152 0.59 -5.65 13.08
N GLN A 153 1.58 -5.28 12.26
CA GLN A 153 2.03 -6.05 11.10
C GLN A 153 2.24 -7.54 11.40
N SER A 154 2.81 -7.86 12.56
CA SER A 154 3.08 -9.25 12.98
C SER A 154 1.80 -10.07 13.14
N LYS A 155 0.70 -9.45 13.61
CA LYS A 155 -0.60 -10.10 13.71
C LYS A 155 -1.24 -10.28 12.34
N LEU A 156 -1.20 -9.24 11.50
CA LEU A 156 -1.67 -9.32 10.11
C LEU A 156 -1.01 -10.51 9.36
N ARG A 157 0.32 -10.63 9.45
CA ARG A 157 1.05 -11.76 8.85
C ARG A 157 0.55 -13.11 9.34
N LYS A 158 0.37 -13.28 10.66
CA LYS A 158 -0.09 -14.53 11.26
C LYS A 158 -1.50 -14.90 10.79
N GLU A 159 -2.39 -13.92 10.71
CA GLU A 159 -3.77 -14.14 10.28
C GLU A 159 -3.88 -14.51 8.79
N ILE A 160 -3.08 -13.88 7.93
CA ILE A 160 -2.96 -14.27 6.51
C ILE A 160 -2.48 -15.71 6.39
N GLN A 161 -1.43 -16.10 7.13
CA GLN A 161 -0.91 -17.47 7.14
C GLN A 161 -1.94 -18.48 7.63
N ALA A 162 -2.64 -18.17 8.73
CA ALA A 162 -3.69 -19.03 9.26
C ALA A 162 -4.87 -19.19 8.28
N SER A 163 -5.22 -18.14 7.54
CA SER A 163 -6.27 -18.20 6.51
C SER A 163 -5.89 -19.09 5.34
N ARG A 164 -4.62 -19.04 4.91
CA ARG A 164 -4.12 -19.93 3.85
C ARG A 164 -4.11 -21.38 4.30
N ALA A 165 -3.63 -21.64 5.51
CA ALA A 165 -3.66 -23.00 6.08
C ALA A 165 -5.10 -23.54 6.14
N ARG A 166 -6.08 -22.74 6.58
CA ARG A 166 -7.50 -23.14 6.55
C ARG A 166 -8.03 -23.40 5.15
N ASN A 167 -7.63 -22.62 4.14
CA ASN A 167 -8.03 -22.83 2.75
C ASN A 167 -7.35 -24.07 2.11
N GLU A 168 -6.11 -24.36 2.48
CA GLU A 168 -5.39 -25.56 2.05
C GLU A 168 -6.00 -26.82 2.69
N ASP A 169 -6.39 -26.75 3.97
CA ASP A 169 -7.01 -27.85 4.72
C ASP A 169 -8.51 -28.04 4.38
N SER A 170 -9.16 -26.99 3.85
CA SER A 170 -10.51 -27.07 3.26
C SER A 170 -10.49 -27.29 1.74
N GLY A 171 -9.32 -27.62 1.17
CA GLY A 171 -9.25 -28.18 -0.16
C GLY A 171 -10.14 -29.42 -0.20
N GLN A 172 -11.31 -29.31 -0.84
CA GLN A 172 -12.18 -30.47 -1.08
C GLN A 172 -11.30 -31.64 -1.50
N PRO A 173 -11.41 -32.82 -0.86
CA PRO A 173 -10.56 -33.96 -1.19
C PRO A 173 -10.76 -34.27 -2.68
N ARG A 174 -9.77 -33.91 -3.50
CA ARG A 174 -9.73 -34.30 -4.90
C ARG A 174 -9.36 -35.77 -4.94
N VAL A 175 -10.37 -36.63 -4.89
CA VAL A 175 -10.19 -38.05 -5.15
C VAL A 175 -9.95 -38.19 -6.65
N THR A 176 -8.71 -38.51 -7.03
CA THR A 176 -8.37 -38.85 -8.42
C THR A 176 -8.63 -40.33 -8.62
N ILE A 177 -9.67 -40.67 -9.38
CA ILE A 177 -9.98 -42.05 -9.75
C ILE A 177 -9.21 -42.36 -11.04
N SER A 178 -8.24 -43.28 -10.97
CA SER A 178 -7.54 -43.79 -12.15
C SER A 178 -8.20 -45.08 -12.61
N VAL A 179 -8.66 -45.12 -13.85
CA VAL A 179 -9.27 -46.30 -14.47
C VAL A 179 -8.42 -46.68 -15.68
N GLU A 180 -7.97 -47.93 -15.73
CA GLU A 180 -7.34 -48.47 -16.94
C GLU A 180 -8.41 -48.76 -17.99
N VAL A 181 -8.29 -48.12 -19.16
CA VAL A 181 -9.25 -48.25 -20.26
C VAL A 181 -8.53 -48.68 -21.53
N SER A 182 -9.17 -49.54 -22.30
CA SER A 182 -8.67 -49.89 -23.64
C SER A 182 -8.79 -48.71 -24.59
N SER A 183 -7.94 -48.67 -25.63
CA SER A 183 -8.01 -47.66 -26.70
C SER A 183 -9.38 -47.58 -27.38
N ALA A 184 -10.07 -48.72 -27.50
CA ALA A 184 -11.44 -48.78 -28.03
C ALA A 184 -12.51 -48.18 -27.08
N GLN A 185 -12.27 -48.16 -25.76
CA GLN A 185 -13.14 -47.47 -24.80
C GLN A 185 -12.89 -45.97 -24.81
N GLU A 186 -11.63 -45.55 -24.80
CA GLU A 186 -11.23 -44.15 -24.88
C GLU A 186 -11.81 -43.46 -26.13
N GLN A 187 -11.69 -44.10 -27.29
CA GLN A 187 -12.25 -43.58 -28.55
C GLN A 187 -13.77 -43.40 -28.49
N ARG A 188 -14.49 -44.38 -27.92
CA ARG A 188 -15.95 -44.31 -27.76
C ARG A 188 -16.39 -43.19 -26.83
N TRP A 189 -15.74 -43.05 -25.67
CA TRP A 189 -16.06 -42.00 -24.71
C TRP A 189 -15.72 -40.61 -25.26
N THR A 190 -14.59 -40.48 -25.95
CA THR A 190 -14.20 -39.24 -26.62
C THR A 190 -15.19 -38.85 -27.71
N ALA A 191 -15.68 -39.80 -28.51
CA ALA A 191 -16.70 -39.54 -29.52
C ALA A 191 -18.05 -39.12 -28.90
N ALA A 192 -18.46 -39.77 -27.81
CA ALA A 192 -19.67 -39.43 -27.07
C ALA A 192 -19.60 -38.03 -26.45
N ALA A 193 -18.48 -37.69 -25.78
CA ALA A 193 -18.25 -36.36 -25.21
C ALA A 193 -18.29 -35.26 -26.28
N ARG A 194 -17.66 -35.49 -27.44
CA ARG A 194 -17.74 -34.56 -28.59
C ARG A 194 -19.15 -34.38 -29.10
N SER A 195 -19.95 -35.45 -29.20
CA SER A 195 -21.34 -35.35 -29.64
C SER A 195 -22.23 -34.56 -28.68
N ALA A 196 -21.89 -34.58 -27.38
CA ALA A 196 -22.54 -33.80 -26.33
C ALA A 196 -21.94 -32.39 -26.15
N ALA A 197 -20.95 -32.01 -26.97
CA ALA A 197 -20.24 -30.73 -26.91
C ALA A 197 -19.61 -30.38 -25.54
N VAL A 198 -19.19 -31.39 -24.79
CA VAL A 198 -18.55 -31.24 -23.48
C VAL A 198 -17.15 -31.88 -23.44
N PRO A 199 -16.21 -31.38 -22.62
CA PRO A 199 -14.91 -32.02 -22.39
C PRO A 199 -15.07 -33.45 -21.84
N LEU A 200 -14.18 -34.35 -22.25
CA LEU A 200 -14.23 -35.77 -21.84
C LEU A 200 -14.30 -35.98 -20.31
N PRO A 201 -13.52 -35.28 -19.46
CA PRO A 201 -13.59 -35.47 -18.01
C PRO A 201 -14.95 -35.06 -17.42
N GLU A 202 -15.55 -33.99 -17.95
CA GLU A 202 -16.85 -33.47 -17.52
C GLU A 202 -17.97 -34.41 -17.96
N TRP A 203 -17.90 -34.91 -19.20
CA TRP A 203 -18.81 -35.92 -19.71
C TRP A 203 -18.80 -37.20 -18.88
N ILE A 204 -17.61 -37.69 -18.50
CA ILE A 204 -17.45 -38.90 -17.66
C ILE A 204 -18.09 -38.67 -16.29
N ALA A 205 -17.80 -37.53 -15.64
CA ALA A 205 -18.36 -37.21 -14.33
C ALA A 205 -19.89 -37.19 -14.35
N CYS A 206 -20.50 -36.42 -15.28
CA CYS A 206 -21.96 -36.38 -15.42
C CYS A 206 -22.57 -37.76 -15.71
N THR A 207 -21.95 -38.55 -16.58
CA THR A 207 -22.45 -39.89 -16.92
C THR A 207 -22.43 -40.83 -15.72
N LEU A 208 -21.38 -40.77 -14.89
CA LEU A 208 -21.27 -41.56 -13.66
C LEU A 208 -22.29 -41.10 -12.61
N ASP A 209 -22.52 -39.80 -12.46
CA ASP A 209 -23.53 -39.26 -11.55
C ASP A 209 -24.95 -39.71 -11.94
N GLU A 210 -25.30 -39.63 -13.22
CA GLU A 210 -26.58 -40.11 -13.74
C GLU A 210 -26.77 -41.63 -13.56
N ALA A 211 -25.69 -42.41 -13.71
CA ALA A 211 -25.72 -43.84 -13.46
C ALA A 211 -25.92 -44.14 -11.96
N ALA A 212 -25.27 -43.38 -11.08
CA ALA A 212 -25.43 -43.51 -9.63
C ALA A 212 -26.88 -43.19 -9.22
N VAL A 213 -27.44 -42.07 -9.67
CA VAL A 213 -28.83 -41.66 -9.36
C VAL A 213 -29.84 -42.72 -9.82
N ARG A 214 -29.69 -43.28 -11.02
CA ARG A 214 -30.55 -44.36 -11.52
C ARG A 214 -30.45 -45.63 -10.67
N THR A 215 -29.26 -45.94 -10.16
CA THR A 215 -29.04 -47.12 -9.32
C THR A 215 -29.69 -46.96 -7.95
N PHE A 216 -29.67 -45.75 -7.37
CA PHE A 216 -30.30 -45.48 -6.07
C PHE A 216 -31.81 -45.23 -6.14
N SER A 217 -32.34 -44.81 -7.29
CA SER A 217 -33.79 -44.56 -7.48
C SER A 217 -34.59 -45.83 -7.82
N GLY A 218 -33.93 -46.99 -7.91
CA GLY A 218 -34.53 -48.29 -8.21
C GLY A 218 -34.64 -49.25 -7.02
N CYS A 219 -34.40 -48.77 -5.79
CA CYS A 219 -34.59 -49.50 -4.53
C CYS A 219 -35.80 -49.00 -3.74
#